data_AF-A0A8T3ZPY6-F1
#
_entry.id   AF-A0A8T3ZPY6-F1
#
_cell.length_a   1.000
_cell.length_b   1.000
_cell.length_c   1.000
_cell.angle_alpha   90.00
_cell.angle_beta   90.00
_cell.angle_gamma   90.00
#
_symmetry.space_group_name_H-M   'P 1'
#
loop_
_entity.id
_entity.type
_entity.pdbx_description
1 polymer ?
#
loop_
_entity_poly.entity_id
_entity_poly.type
_entity_poly.pdbx_seq_one_letter_code
_entity_poly.pdbx_strand_id
1 'polypeptide(L)'
;MTSVIIAEKPNAAKAIAKALAEKGLKENANEQGITWYEFIRGGKRHLVVAAVGHLYTLRNTSRGKDYPIFDIEWVPSWQASKFAAFTKKYFDVVQQITEQNKEAEYVV
;
A
#
# COMPACT_ATOMS: atom_id res chain seq x y z
N MET A 1 1.52 20.45 1.36
CA MET A 1 0.45 19.42 1.46
C MET A 1 0.79 18.30 0.50
N THR A 2 0.84 17.07 1.00
CA THR A 2 1.18 15.87 0.22
C THR A 2 -0.10 15.07 -0.01
N SER A 3 -0.26 14.47 -1.19
CA SER A 3 -1.30 13.48 -1.46
C SER A 3 -0.67 12.11 -1.70
N VAL A 4 -1.20 11.08 -1.06
CA VAL A 4 -0.76 9.70 -1.21
C VAL A 4 -1.86 8.91 -1.91
N ILE A 5 -1.52 8.34 -3.07
CA ILE A 5 -2.40 7.54 -3.91
C ILE A 5 -1.98 6.07 -3.78
N ILE A 6 -2.90 5.20 -3.40
CA ILE A 6 -2.66 3.76 -3.24
C ILE A 6 -3.37 3.02 -4.36
N ALA A 7 -2.62 2.42 -5.27
CA ALA A 7 -3.19 1.61 -6.36
C ALA A 7 -3.14 0.12 -6.03
N GLU A 8 -4.06 -0.68 -6.58
CA GLU A 8 -4.09 -2.12 -6.32
C GLU A 8 -2.84 -2.85 -6.86
N LYS A 9 -2.37 -2.48 -8.05
CA LYS A 9 -1.28 -3.19 -8.76
C LYS A 9 -0.13 -2.25 -9.14
N PRO A 10 1.13 -2.73 -9.22
CA PRO A 10 2.28 -1.91 -9.63
C PRO A 10 2.08 -1.24 -11.00
N ASN A 11 1.49 -1.96 -11.96
CA ASN A 11 1.20 -1.41 -13.27
C ASN A 11 0.16 -0.28 -13.22
N ALA A 12 -0.84 -0.39 -12.33
CA ALA A 12 -1.83 0.66 -12.12
C ALA A 12 -1.20 1.89 -11.47
N ALA A 13 -0.36 1.71 -10.43
CA ALA A 13 0.39 2.79 -9.81
C ALA A 13 1.24 3.57 -10.84
N LYS A 14 1.96 2.84 -11.71
CA LYS A 14 2.76 3.42 -12.78
C LYS A 14 1.92 4.19 -13.80
N ALA A 15 0.78 3.63 -14.21
CA ALA A 15 -0.13 4.27 -15.15
C ALA A 15 -0.72 5.56 -14.57
N ILE A 16 -1.19 5.53 -13.32
CA ILE A 16 -1.72 6.71 -12.61
C ILE A 16 -0.64 7.78 -12.49
N ALA A 17 0.56 7.42 -12.05
CA ALA A 17 1.65 8.37 -11.89
C ALA A 17 2.03 9.03 -13.22
N LYS A 18 2.10 8.26 -14.32
CA LYS A 18 2.36 8.80 -15.67
C LYS A 18 1.24 9.69 -16.19
N ALA A 19 -0.02 9.36 -15.90
CA ALA A 19 -1.17 10.13 -16.36
C ALA A 19 -1.31 11.46 -15.62
N LEU A 20 -0.95 11.50 -14.32
CA LEU A 20 -1.10 12.69 -13.48
C LEU A 20 0.15 13.56 -13.43
N ALA A 21 1.34 13.02 -13.71
CA ALA A 21 2.57 13.78 -13.68
C ALA A 21 2.66 14.75 -14.88
N GLU A 22 2.46 16.04 -14.61
CA GLU A 22 2.65 17.10 -15.62
C GLU A 22 4.15 17.30 -15.93
N LYS A 23 5.02 17.28 -14.90
CA LYS A 23 6.49 17.32 -15.00
C LYS A 23 7.13 16.58 -13.83
N GLY A 24 8.35 16.08 -14.02
CA GLY A 24 9.21 15.62 -12.94
C GLY A 24 8.77 14.33 -12.26
N LEU A 25 8.24 13.36 -13.02
CA LEU A 25 7.98 12.01 -12.51
C LEU A 25 9.28 11.36 -12.06
N LYS A 26 9.40 11.10 -10.76
CA LYS A 26 10.49 10.37 -10.13
C LYS A 26 10.01 8.96 -9.78
N GLU A 27 10.81 7.98 -10.15
CA GLU A 27 10.65 6.59 -9.71
C GLU A 27 11.63 6.35 -8.58
N ASN A 28 11.10 5.96 -7.42
CA ASN A 28 11.89 5.60 -6.25
C ASN A 28 11.70 4.10 -6.00
N ALA A 29 12.70 3.47 -5.39
CA ALA A 29 12.64 2.06 -5.01
C ALA A 29 13.30 1.86 -3.64
N ASN A 30 12.78 0.94 -2.85
CA ASN A 30 13.45 0.51 -1.62
C ASN A 30 14.50 -0.58 -1.92
N GLU A 31 15.28 -0.96 -0.91
CA GLU A 31 16.28 -2.04 -0.99
C GLU A 31 15.67 -3.40 -1.41
N GLN A 32 14.35 -3.56 -1.25
CA GLN A 32 13.62 -4.77 -1.61
C GLN A 32 13.01 -4.75 -3.01
N GLY A 33 13.26 -3.68 -3.79
CA GLY A 33 12.80 -3.51 -5.17
C GLY A 33 11.36 -3.06 -5.34
N ILE A 34 10.69 -2.63 -4.26
CA ILE A 34 9.33 -2.09 -4.31
C ILE A 34 9.40 -0.63 -4.73
N THR A 35 8.74 -0.34 -5.86
CA THR A 35 8.74 1.00 -6.44
C THR A 35 7.56 1.84 -5.96
N TRP A 36 7.80 3.14 -5.79
CA TRP A 36 6.77 4.16 -5.68
C TRP A 36 7.14 5.35 -6.55
N TYR A 37 6.13 6.09 -6.96
CA TYR A 37 6.28 7.22 -7.86
C TYR A 37 6.02 8.53 -7.13
N GLU A 38 6.76 9.56 -7.51
CA GLU A 38 6.63 10.90 -6.95
C GLU A 38 6.54 11.92 -8.08
N PHE A 39 5.62 12.88 -7.98
CA PHE A 39 5.53 14.01 -8.89
C PHE A 39 4.92 15.24 -8.21
N ILE A 40 5.04 16.39 -8.85
CA ILE A 40 4.40 17.63 -8.41
C ILE A 40 3.32 18.00 -9.42
N ARG A 41 2.13 18.32 -8.92
CA ARG A 41 1.00 18.81 -9.72
C ARG A 41 0.28 19.92 -8.96
N GLY A 42 0.04 21.06 -9.61
CA GLY A 42 -0.61 22.21 -8.97
C GLY A 42 0.09 22.69 -7.68
N GLY A 43 1.42 22.61 -7.62
CA GLY A 43 2.20 22.96 -6.43
C GLY A 43 2.10 21.96 -5.26
N LYS A 44 1.37 20.86 -5.41
CA LYS A 44 1.24 19.79 -4.41
C LYS A 44 2.10 18.59 -4.79
N ARG A 45 2.75 17.99 -3.79
CA ARG A 45 3.52 16.74 -3.93
C ARG A 45 2.56 15.55 -3.92
N HIS A 46 2.73 14.63 -4.85
CA HIS A 46 1.94 13.41 -4.95
C HIS A 46 2.86 12.20 -4.89
N LEU A 47 2.44 11.19 -4.13
CA LEU A 47 3.11 9.91 -4.00
C LEU A 47 2.16 8.82 -4.46
N VAL A 48 2.60 7.91 -5.33
CA VAL A 48 1.80 6.79 -5.82
C VAL A 48 2.49 5.48 -5.49
N VAL A 49 1.82 4.63 -4.71
CA VAL A 49 2.33 3.34 -4.23
C VAL A 49 1.35 2.22 -4.56
N ALA A 50 1.85 1.00 -4.73
CA ALA A 50 1.02 -0.17 -4.98
C ALA A 50 0.81 -1.02 -3.72
N ALA A 51 -0.41 -1.56 -3.54
CA ALA A 51 -0.76 -2.46 -2.45
C ALA A 51 -0.59 -3.96 -2.79
N VAL A 52 -0.47 -4.33 -4.08
CA VAL A 52 -0.47 -5.72 -4.60
C VAL A 52 -1.61 -6.59 -4.09
N GLY A 53 -2.83 -6.04 -4.15
CA GLY A 53 -4.03 -6.69 -3.65
C GLY A 53 -4.25 -6.46 -2.16
N HIS A 54 -4.81 -7.45 -1.47
CA HIS A 54 -5.20 -7.31 -0.07
C HIS A 54 -3.99 -7.38 0.87
N LEU A 55 -3.57 -6.21 1.40
CA LEU A 55 -2.53 -6.13 2.44
C LEU A 55 -3.01 -6.62 3.81
N TYR A 56 -4.32 -6.67 4.03
CA TYR A 56 -4.96 -7.22 5.23
C TYR A 56 -5.96 -8.31 4.87
N THR A 57 -6.14 -9.26 5.78
CA THR A 57 -7.16 -10.31 5.69
C THR A 57 -7.82 -10.51 7.04
N LEU A 58 -9.02 -11.09 7.02
CA LEU A 58 -9.70 -11.53 8.23
C LEU A 58 -9.07 -12.83 8.73
N ARG A 59 -8.87 -12.92 10.05
CA ARG A 59 -8.45 -14.12 10.77
C ARG A 59 -9.31 -14.28 12.01
N ASN A 60 -9.69 -15.53 12.31
CA ASN A 60 -10.37 -15.84 13.56
C ASN A 60 -9.41 -15.62 14.73
N THR A 61 -9.86 -14.96 15.80
CA THR A 61 -9.05 -14.74 17.00
C THR A 61 -8.90 -16.03 17.81
N SER A 62 -9.91 -16.90 17.78
CA SER A 62 -9.91 -18.20 18.44
C SER A 62 -9.32 -19.31 17.54
N ARG A 63 -8.47 -20.15 18.13
CA ARG A 63 -7.98 -21.38 17.49
C ARG A 63 -8.91 -22.52 17.88
N GLY A 64 -9.72 -23.00 16.94
CA GLY A 64 -10.64 -24.11 17.22
C GLY A 64 -11.45 -24.53 15.98
N LYS A 65 -12.12 -25.68 16.10
CA LYS A 65 -13.11 -26.17 15.12
C LYS A 65 -14.55 -25.93 15.60
N ASP A 66 -14.72 -25.17 16.67
CA ASP A 66 -16.02 -24.89 17.25
C ASP A 66 -16.74 -23.87 16.37
N TYR A 67 -17.67 -24.36 15.56
CA TYR A 67 -18.48 -23.53 14.68
C TYR A 67 -19.85 -23.27 15.33
N PRO A 68 -20.40 -22.04 15.20
CA PRO A 68 -19.84 -20.89 14.48
C PRO A 68 -18.83 -20.06 15.28
N ILE A 69 -17.88 -19.43 14.58
CA ILE A 69 -16.91 -18.47 15.15
C ILE A 69 -17.34 -17.06 14.75
N PHE A 70 -17.51 -16.17 15.73
CA PHE A 70 -17.89 -14.77 15.51
C PHE A 70 -16.73 -13.78 15.74
N ASP A 71 -15.72 -14.18 16.49
CA ASP A 71 -14.58 -13.31 16.80
C ASP A 71 -13.55 -13.34 15.67
N ILE A 72 -13.56 -12.27 14.87
CA ILE A 72 -12.65 -12.08 13.73
C ILE A 72 -11.90 -10.76 13.85
N GLU A 73 -10.64 -10.76 13.41
CA GLU A 73 -9.77 -9.58 13.41
C GLU A 73 -9.15 -9.37 12.02
N TRP A 74 -8.90 -8.10 11.68
CA TRP A 74 -8.07 -7.75 10.53
C TRP A 74 -6.61 -7.85 10.90
N VAL A 75 -5.87 -8.68 10.18
CA VAL A 75 -4.42 -8.84 10.36
C VAL A 75 -3.71 -8.66 9.02
N PRO A 76 -2.45 -8.17 9.02
CA PRO A 76 -1.65 -8.13 7.80
C PRO A 76 -1.61 -9.50 7.13
N SER A 77 -1.85 -9.55 5.82
CA SER A 77 -2.03 -10.81 5.08
C SER A 77 -0.84 -11.76 5.21
N TRP A 78 0.38 -11.22 5.25
CA TRP A 78 1.61 -11.99 5.45
C TRP A 78 1.70 -12.68 6.82
N GLN A 79 0.96 -12.22 7.83
CA GLN A 79 0.87 -12.87 9.15
C GLN A 79 -0.15 -14.01 9.17
N ALA A 80 -1.17 -13.95 8.31
CA ALA A 80 -2.22 -14.96 8.24
C ALA A 80 -1.83 -16.14 7.34
N SER A 81 -1.04 -15.91 6.28
CA SER A 81 -0.69 -16.93 5.29
C SER A 81 0.72 -16.78 4.76
N LYS A 82 1.46 -17.90 4.70
CA LYS A 82 2.79 -17.96 4.06
C LYS A 82 2.74 -17.64 2.57
N PHE A 83 1.63 -17.92 1.89
CA PHE A 83 1.44 -17.59 0.48
C PHE A 83 1.36 -16.07 0.25
N ALA A 84 0.97 -15.30 1.27
CA ALA A 84 0.91 -13.85 1.21
C ALA A 84 2.21 -13.17 1.71
N ALA A 85 3.30 -13.91 1.93
CA ALA A 85 4.57 -13.36 2.43
C ALA A 85 5.12 -12.21 1.57
N PHE A 86 4.85 -12.24 0.25
CA PHE A 86 5.25 -11.16 -0.67
C PHE A 86 4.62 -9.81 -0.33
N THR A 87 3.43 -9.80 0.27
CA THR A 87 2.70 -8.56 0.64
C THR A 87 3.43 -7.75 1.71
N LYS A 88 4.28 -8.39 2.52
CA LYS A 88 5.05 -7.72 3.59
C LYS A 88 5.88 -6.55 3.05
N LYS A 89 6.59 -6.77 1.95
CA LYS A 89 7.47 -5.75 1.36
C LYS A 89 6.70 -4.49 0.94
N TYR A 90 5.49 -4.69 0.42
CA TYR A 90 4.60 -3.60 0.00
C TYR A 90 3.95 -2.93 1.19
N PHE A 91 3.53 -3.71 2.19
CA PHE A 91 3.04 -3.22 3.47
C PHE A 91 4.05 -2.27 4.13
N ASP A 92 5.32 -2.70 4.21
CA ASP A 92 6.39 -1.91 4.84
C ASP A 92 6.60 -0.57 4.11
N VAL A 93 6.52 -0.54 2.77
CA VAL A 93 6.64 0.71 1.99
C VAL A 93 5.44 1.63 2.19
N VAL A 94 4.22 1.08 2.15
CA VAL A 94 3.00 1.87 2.40
C VAL A 94 3.03 2.44 3.82
N GLN A 95 3.45 1.65 4.80
CA GLN A 95 3.61 2.09 6.18
C GLN A 95 4.66 3.20 6.29
N GLN A 96 5.84 3.03 5.68
CA GLN A 96 6.89 4.06 5.67
C GLN A 96 6.40 5.37 5.05
N ILE A 97 5.73 5.31 3.90
CA ILE A 97 5.20 6.50 3.21
C ILE A 97 4.14 7.20 4.07
N THR A 98 3.21 6.44 4.65
CA THR A 98 2.13 7.00 5.48
C THR A 98 2.67 7.62 6.77
N GLU A 99 3.62 6.98 7.45
CA GLU A 99 4.27 7.49 8.67
C GLU A 99 5.07 8.77 8.42
N GLN A 100 5.75 8.88 7.28
CA GLN A 100 6.47 10.09 6.89
C GLN A 100 5.53 11.23 6.46
N ASN A 101 4.27 10.93 6.14
CA ASN A 101 3.32 11.89 5.59
C ASN A 101 1.97 11.80 6.33
N LYS A 102 1.97 11.91 7.68
CA LYS A 102 0.76 11.76 8.52
C LYS A 102 -0.35 12.77 8.22
N GLU A 103 0.01 13.95 7.73
CA GLU A 103 -0.93 15.01 7.36
C GLU A 103 -1.28 14.99 5.86
N ALA A 104 -0.98 13.89 5.17
CA ALA A 104 -1.32 13.75 3.77
C ALA A 104 -2.81 13.45 3.56
N GLU A 105 -3.30 13.88 2.40
CA GLU A 105 -4.57 13.43 1.87
C GLU A 105 -4.38 12.03 1.24
N TYR A 106 -5.17 11.06 1.67
CA TYR A 106 -5.12 9.69 1.15
C TYR A 106 -6.20 9.44 0.11
N VAL A 107 -5.80 8.90 -1.03
CA VAL A 107 -6.68 8.49 -2.12
C VAL A 107 -6.40 7.02 -2.42
N VAL A 108 -7.45 6.20 -2.48
CA VAL A 108 -7.36 4.76 -2.78
C VAL A 108 -8.17 4.47 -4.04
#